data_AF-A0A8J2TX30-F1
#
_entry.id   AF-A0A8J2TX30-F1
#
_cell.length_a   1.000
_cell.length_b   1.000
_cell.length_c   1.000
_cell.angle_alpha   90.00
_cell.angle_beta   90.00
_cell.angle_gamma   90.00
#
_symmetry.space_group_name_H-M   'P 1'
#
loop_
_entity.id
_entity.type
_entity.pdbx_description
1 polymer ?
#
loop_
_entity_poly.entity_id
_entity_poly.type
_entity_poly.pdbx_seq_one_letter_code
_entity_poly.pdbx_strand_id
1 'polypeptide(L)'
;MPQRTCTFPECEGRHLARGFCAKHYQRYMKFGDPSVVLPPKGPDPVDPWTRIDQRGPDECWPWTHSTDPDGYGVQKIAGTRWRVARWVLTQKVGPLQPDEVTRHTCDNPICCNPNHLLRGYPADNARDMVSRRRQNRGSDHWTVRNPEGVQGENNSAAKLTAQQVSEIRRRYATGGVTQVALAEQFGVDQAHISSIVRRKAWAHVP
;
A
#
# COMPACT_ATOMS: atom_id res chain seq x y z
N MET A 1 23.32 13.10 36.15
CA MET A 1 24.28 13.69 35.18
C MET A 1 23.69 14.99 34.66
N PRO A 2 24.42 16.12 34.68
CA PRO A 2 23.89 17.40 34.22
C PRO A 2 23.55 17.33 32.72
N GLN A 3 22.37 17.81 32.34
CA GLN A 3 22.00 17.91 30.93
C GLN A 3 22.93 18.91 30.25
N ARG A 4 23.70 18.46 29.26
CA ARG A 4 24.57 19.32 28.47
C ARG A 4 23.71 20.18 27.53
N THR A 5 24.05 21.45 27.39
CA THR A 5 23.42 22.40 26.48
C THR A 5 24.24 22.57 25.19
N CYS A 6 23.61 23.15 24.18
CA CYS A 6 24.26 23.48 22.91
C CYS A 6 25.40 24.47 23.12
N THR A 7 26.53 24.27 22.45
CA THR A 7 27.68 25.18 22.45
C THR A 7 27.54 26.34 21.46
N PHE A 8 26.38 26.47 20.80
CA PHE A 8 26.14 27.55 19.84
C PHE A 8 25.72 28.79 20.63
N PRO A 9 26.24 30.00 20.31
CA PRO A 9 25.93 31.22 21.05
C PRO A 9 24.43 31.40 21.25
N GLU A 10 24.03 31.74 22.47
CA GLU A 10 22.62 32.04 22.82
C GLU A 10 21.63 30.89 22.53
N CYS A 11 22.11 29.63 22.48
CA CYS A 11 21.25 28.47 22.29
C CYS A 11 21.15 27.60 23.55
N GLU A 12 19.97 27.62 24.18
CA GLU A 12 19.66 26.78 25.35
C GLU A 12 19.20 25.36 24.97
N GLY A 13 19.27 25.01 23.68
CA GLY A 13 18.83 23.71 23.19
C GLY A 13 19.62 22.56 23.82
N ARG A 14 18.93 21.47 24.19
CA ARG A 14 19.58 20.26 24.72
C ARG A 14 20.60 19.72 23.72
N HIS A 15 21.81 19.44 24.22
CA HIS A 15 22.89 18.83 23.46
C HIS A 15 22.46 17.48 22.88
N LEU A 16 22.78 17.26 21.60
CA LEU A 16 22.60 15.99 20.90
C LEU A 16 23.96 15.35 20.57
N ALA A 17 24.80 16.03 19.79
CA ALA A 17 26.06 15.50 19.28
C ALA A 17 27.02 16.61 18.83
N ARG A 18 28.34 16.36 18.87
CA ARG A 18 29.41 17.32 18.48
C ARG A 18 29.33 18.70 19.15
N GLY A 19 28.77 18.79 20.36
CA GLY A 19 28.58 20.05 21.07
C GLY A 19 27.26 20.76 20.72
N PHE A 20 26.53 20.29 19.70
CA PHE A 20 25.36 20.96 19.17
C PHE A 20 24.04 20.31 19.61
N CYS A 21 22.96 21.10 19.67
CA CYS A 21 21.60 20.60 19.75
C CYS A 21 21.17 19.93 18.44
N ALA A 22 20.02 19.26 18.42
CA ALA A 22 19.53 18.58 17.22
C ALA A 22 19.47 19.49 15.98
N LYS A 23 19.04 20.75 16.13
CA LYS A 23 18.93 21.72 15.03
C LYS A 23 20.31 22.14 14.50
N HIS A 24 21.23 22.52 15.39
CA HIS A 24 22.59 22.94 15.01
C HIS A 24 23.43 21.77 14.48
N TYR A 25 23.25 20.58 15.03
CA TYR A 25 23.91 19.38 14.54
C TYR A 25 23.47 19.02 13.11
N GLN A 26 22.17 19.11 12.82
CA GLN A 26 21.65 18.90 11.46
C GLN A 26 22.17 19.93 10.46
N ARG A 27 22.26 21.21 10.84
CA ARG A 27 22.82 22.28 10.00
C ARG A 27 24.30 22.04 9.71
N TYR A 28 25.09 21.75 10.74
CA TYR A 28 26.50 21.39 10.61
C TYR A 28 26.71 20.17 9.70
N MET A 29 25.91 19.11 9.87
CA MET A 29 26.00 17.90 9.04
C MET A 29 25.67 18.14 7.56
N LYS A 30 24.77 19.10 7.26
CA LYS A 30 24.29 19.34 5.90
C LYS A 30 25.07 20.43 5.17
N PHE A 31 25.55 21.45 5.87
CA PHE A 31 26.15 22.65 5.28
C PHE A 31 27.56 22.96 5.80
N GLY A 32 28.07 22.19 6.76
CA GLY A 32 29.34 22.47 7.43
C GLY A 32 29.30 23.63 8.44
N ASP A 33 28.19 24.36 8.51
CA ASP A 33 28.04 25.55 9.35
C ASP A 33 26.74 25.46 10.18
N PRO A 34 26.82 25.44 11.53
CA PRO A 34 25.67 25.37 12.41
C PRO A 34 24.84 26.68 12.44
N SER A 35 25.41 27.80 12.00
CA SER A 35 24.76 29.12 11.98
C SER A 35 23.77 29.29 10.83
N VAL A 36 23.82 28.41 9.82
CA VAL A 36 22.94 28.47 8.65
C VAL A 36 21.48 28.49 9.07
N VAL A 37 20.87 29.67 8.97
CA VAL A 37 19.43 29.84 9.07
C VAL A 37 18.86 29.43 7.73
N LEU A 38 18.28 28.23 7.67
CA LEU A 38 17.46 27.87 6.54
C LEU A 38 16.30 28.87 6.48
N PRO A 39 15.98 29.44 5.30
CA PRO A 39 14.72 30.14 5.16
C PRO A 39 13.61 29.23 5.70
N PRO A 40 12.55 29.78 6.33
CA PRO A 40 11.39 28.96 6.63
C PRO A 40 11.07 28.17 5.36
N LYS A 41 10.75 26.88 5.47
CA LYS A 41 10.19 26.14 4.33
C LYS A 41 9.10 27.05 3.79
N GLY A 42 9.32 27.63 2.61
CA GLY A 42 8.34 28.50 1.98
C GLY A 42 7.03 27.74 1.85
N PRO A 43 5.91 28.40 1.53
CA PRO A 43 4.66 27.68 1.28
C PRO A 43 4.93 26.49 0.32
N ASP A 44 4.70 25.27 0.80
CA ASP A 44 4.81 24.04 0.02
C ASP A 44 3.68 24.02 -1.02
N PRO A 45 3.93 23.49 -2.22
CA PRO A 45 4.43 24.19 -3.40
C PRO A 45 3.31 24.40 -4.42
N VAL A 46 3.45 25.42 -5.29
CA VAL A 46 2.79 25.58 -6.60
C VAL A 46 1.34 25.08 -6.69
N ASP A 47 0.39 26.00 -6.79
CA ASP A 47 -1.03 25.71 -7.02
C ASP A 47 -1.23 24.50 -7.97
N PRO A 48 -1.90 23.41 -7.53
CA PRO A 48 -2.13 22.23 -8.36
C PRO A 48 -2.68 22.54 -9.76
N TRP A 49 -3.47 23.61 -9.92
CA TRP A 49 -4.02 24.01 -11.20
C TRP A 49 -2.98 24.31 -12.27
N THR A 50 -1.77 24.75 -11.89
CA THR A 50 -0.69 25.04 -12.86
C THR A 50 0.05 23.78 -13.33
N ARG A 51 -0.27 22.61 -12.76
CA ARG A 51 0.36 21.31 -13.02
C ARG A 51 -0.60 20.29 -13.61
N ILE A 52 -1.89 20.63 -13.65
CA ILE A 52 -2.91 19.85 -14.33
C ILE A 52 -2.90 20.28 -15.81
N ASP A 53 -2.76 19.31 -16.72
CA ASP A 53 -2.94 19.54 -18.15
C ASP A 53 -4.44 19.67 -18.44
N GLN A 54 -4.94 20.91 -18.41
CA GLN A 54 -6.36 21.23 -18.59
C GLN A 54 -6.72 21.20 -20.07
N ARG A 55 -7.75 20.42 -20.42
CA ARG A 55 -8.23 20.17 -21.79
C ARG A 55 -9.73 20.49 -21.90
N GLY A 56 -10.42 19.96 -22.92
CA GLY A 56 -11.86 20.07 -23.04
C GLY A 56 -12.64 19.53 -21.82
N PRO A 57 -13.90 19.96 -21.63
CA PRO A 57 -14.70 19.62 -20.44
C PRO A 57 -15.03 18.13 -20.31
N ASP A 58 -15.05 17.40 -21.42
CA ASP A 58 -15.28 15.95 -21.50
C ASP A 58 -13.97 15.16 -21.65
N GLU A 59 -12.82 15.84 -21.70
CA GLU A 59 -11.51 15.21 -21.82
C GLU A 59 -10.90 14.98 -20.43
N CYS A 60 -10.04 13.95 -20.31
CA CYS A 60 -9.27 13.78 -19.10
C CYS A 60 -8.25 14.92 -18.96
N TRP A 61 -8.11 15.47 -17.76
CA TRP A 61 -7.07 16.44 -17.42
C TRP A 61 -5.98 15.74 -16.61
N PRO A 62 -4.93 15.20 -17.25
CA PRO A 62 -3.95 14.40 -16.53
C PRO A 62 -3.10 15.26 -15.60
N TRP A 63 -2.85 14.73 -14.41
CA TRP A 63 -1.77 15.20 -13.56
C TRP A 63 -0.41 14.91 -14.22
N THR A 64 0.47 15.91 -14.27
CA THR A 64 1.74 15.81 -15.02
C THR A 64 2.97 15.51 -14.16
N HIS A 65 2.78 15.27 -12.86
CA HIS A 65 3.87 15.09 -11.89
C HIS A 65 3.72 13.75 -11.13
N SER A 66 4.36 13.64 -9.96
CA SER A 66 4.42 12.42 -9.16
C SER A 66 3.06 11.78 -8.91
N THR A 67 3.04 10.44 -8.99
CA THR A 67 1.89 9.60 -8.66
C THR A 67 2.21 8.72 -7.45
N ASP A 68 1.18 8.17 -6.81
CA ASP A 68 1.32 7.07 -5.86
C ASP A 68 1.42 5.70 -6.59
N PRO A 69 1.72 4.59 -5.88
CA PRO A 69 1.81 3.26 -6.50
C PRO A 69 0.52 2.77 -7.18
N ASP A 70 -0.63 3.33 -6.80
CA ASP A 70 -1.93 3.02 -7.39
C ASP A 70 -2.23 3.88 -8.65
N GLY A 71 -1.29 4.77 -9.04
CA GLY A 71 -1.39 5.61 -10.23
C GLY A 71 -2.12 6.95 -10.04
N TYR A 72 -2.49 7.33 -8.82
CA TYR A 72 -3.14 8.62 -8.56
C TYR A 72 -2.11 9.74 -8.47
N GLY A 73 -2.40 10.90 -9.07
CA GLY A 73 -1.60 12.10 -8.91
C GLY A 73 -1.54 12.55 -7.44
N VAL A 74 -0.36 12.89 -6.94
CA VAL A 74 -0.14 13.32 -5.56
C VAL A 74 0.67 14.60 -5.46
N GLN A 75 0.31 15.45 -4.50
CA GLN A 75 1.05 16.66 -4.16
C GLN A 75 0.89 16.98 -2.68
N LYS A 76 1.91 17.57 -2.07
CA LYS A 76 1.80 18.15 -0.73
C LYS A 76 1.22 19.57 -0.84
N ILE A 77 0.10 19.87 -0.21
CA ILE A 77 -0.58 21.17 -0.27
C ILE A 77 -0.79 21.65 1.17
N ALA A 78 -0.29 22.83 1.50
CA ALA A 78 -0.37 23.41 2.85
C ALA A 78 0.09 22.45 3.97
N GLY A 79 1.19 21.72 3.75
CA GLY A 79 1.72 20.79 4.74
C GLY A 79 1.18 19.36 4.65
N THR A 80 0.03 19.15 4.00
CA THR A 80 -0.67 17.86 3.94
C THR A 80 -0.46 17.17 2.59
N ARG A 81 -0.23 15.85 2.57
CA ARG A 81 -0.17 15.09 1.32
C ARG A 81 -1.59 14.82 0.81
N TRP A 82 -1.88 15.24 -0.41
CA TRP A 82 -3.17 15.04 -1.08
C TRP A 82 -3.02 14.14 -2.30
N ARG A 83 -4.04 13.32 -2.56
CA ARG A 83 -4.35 12.89 -3.92
C ARG A 83 -4.99 14.09 -4.64
N VAL A 84 -4.44 14.50 -5.78
CA VAL A 84 -4.80 15.75 -6.45
C VAL A 84 -6.27 15.74 -6.88
N ALA A 85 -6.75 14.63 -7.44
CA ALA A 85 -8.17 14.47 -7.79
C ALA A 85 -9.11 14.66 -6.57
N ARG A 86 -8.73 14.18 -5.38
CA ARG A 86 -9.52 14.41 -4.15
C ARG A 86 -9.52 15.88 -3.76
N TRP A 87 -8.37 16.53 -3.83
CA TRP A 87 -8.26 17.96 -3.57
C TRP A 87 -9.12 18.78 -4.55
N VAL A 88 -9.07 18.48 -5.85
CA VAL A 88 -9.92 19.13 -6.86
C VAL A 88 -11.42 18.92 -6.55
N LEU A 89 -11.83 17.70 -6.20
CA LEU A 89 -13.22 17.46 -5.80
C LEU A 89 -13.61 18.30 -4.58
N THR A 90 -12.74 18.43 -3.58
CA THR A 90 -13.03 19.29 -2.42
C THR A 90 -13.16 20.78 -2.77
N GLN A 91 -12.45 21.27 -3.80
CA GLN A 91 -12.67 22.63 -4.30
C GLN A 91 -14.05 22.78 -4.97
N LYS A 92 -14.55 21.73 -5.63
CA LYS A 92 -15.84 21.72 -6.33
C LYS A 92 -17.04 21.59 -5.38
N VAL A 93 -16.97 20.68 -4.39
CA VAL A 93 -18.14 20.32 -3.55
C VAL A 93 -17.97 20.65 -2.06
N GLY A 94 -16.84 21.23 -1.67
CA GLY A 94 -16.47 21.44 -0.27
C GLY A 94 -15.79 20.24 0.37
N PRO A 95 -15.44 20.33 1.67
CA PRO A 95 -14.79 19.26 2.41
C PRO A 95 -15.60 17.95 2.35
N LEU A 96 -14.91 16.85 2.06
CA LEU A 96 -15.49 15.51 2.11
C LEU A 96 -15.50 14.99 3.54
N GLN A 97 -16.54 14.25 3.89
CA GLN A 97 -16.62 13.52 5.15
C GLN A 97 -15.57 12.39 5.21
N PRO A 98 -15.22 11.90 6.41
CA PRO A 98 -14.22 10.84 6.57
C PRO A 98 -14.49 9.56 5.79
N ASP A 99 -15.76 9.21 5.59
CA ASP A 99 -16.23 8.02 4.88
C ASP A 99 -16.55 8.26 3.40
N GLU A 100 -16.42 9.51 2.92
CA GLU A 100 -16.63 9.86 1.53
C GLU A 100 -15.35 9.68 0.69
N VAL A 101 -15.52 9.15 -0.51
CA VAL A 101 -14.47 8.87 -1.49
C VAL A 101 -14.67 9.68 -2.77
N THR A 102 -13.55 9.92 -3.47
CA THR A 102 -13.54 10.48 -4.81
C THR A 102 -13.66 9.35 -5.82
N ARG A 103 -14.65 9.42 -6.70
CA ARG A 103 -14.90 8.45 -7.77
C ARG A 103 -14.65 9.09 -9.12
N HIS A 104 -14.06 8.34 -10.04
CA HIS A 104 -13.83 8.77 -11.43
C HIS A 104 -14.92 8.20 -12.35
N THR A 105 -15.58 9.07 -13.12
CA THR A 105 -16.49 8.60 -14.18
C THR A 105 -15.74 8.04 -15.39
N CYS A 106 -14.48 8.45 -15.57
CA CYS A 106 -13.60 8.03 -16.67
C CYS A 106 -12.69 6.83 -16.34
N ASP A 107 -12.73 6.31 -15.11
CA ASP A 107 -11.82 5.24 -14.61
C ASP A 107 -10.32 5.52 -14.81
N ASN A 108 -9.92 6.78 -14.93
CA ASN A 108 -8.53 7.17 -15.12
C ASN A 108 -7.96 7.81 -13.83
N PRO A 109 -7.16 7.09 -13.02
CA PRO A 109 -6.69 7.56 -11.70
C PRO A 109 -5.93 8.89 -11.73
N ILE A 110 -5.23 9.18 -12.83
CA ILE A 110 -4.41 10.40 -12.98
C ILE A 110 -5.26 11.62 -13.39
N CYS A 111 -6.51 11.42 -13.78
CA CYS A 111 -7.42 12.49 -14.21
C CYS A 111 -7.83 13.39 -13.03
N CYS A 112 -7.71 14.70 -13.25
CA CYS A 112 -8.07 15.75 -12.31
C CYS A 112 -9.19 16.66 -12.84
N ASN A 113 -9.89 16.29 -13.92
CA ASN A 113 -11.00 17.08 -14.46
C ASN A 113 -12.17 17.07 -13.45
N PRO A 114 -12.63 18.24 -12.94
CA PRO A 114 -13.76 18.32 -12.00
C PRO A 114 -15.06 17.67 -12.51
N ASN A 115 -15.29 17.62 -13.82
CA ASN A 115 -16.47 16.98 -14.42
C ASN A 115 -16.39 15.44 -14.37
N HIS A 116 -15.17 14.89 -14.29
CA HIS A 116 -14.96 13.47 -14.19
C HIS A 116 -14.91 12.96 -12.74
N LEU A 117 -15.10 13.85 -11.76
CA LEU A 117 -15.00 13.55 -10.34
C LEU A 117 -16.37 13.62 -9.67
N LEU A 118 -16.70 12.54 -8.96
CA LEU A 118 -17.92 12.41 -8.18
C LEU A 118 -17.60 12.14 -6.72
N ARG A 119 -18.40 12.74 -5.84
CA ARG A 119 -18.48 12.35 -4.43
C ARG A 119 -19.29 11.05 -4.32
N GLY A 120 -18.87 10.16 -3.44
CA GLY A 120 -19.64 8.98 -3.09
C GLY A 120 -19.03 8.24 -1.92
N TYR A 121 -19.42 6.99 -1.75
CA TYR A 121 -18.98 6.11 -0.66
C TYR A 121 -18.22 4.90 -1.18
N PRO A 122 -17.44 4.20 -0.34
CA PRO A 122 -16.75 2.96 -0.73
C PRO A 122 -17.66 1.93 -1.38
N ALA A 123 -18.93 1.84 -0.95
CA ALA A 123 -19.93 0.96 -1.54
C ALA A 123 -20.27 1.34 -3.00
N ASP A 124 -20.32 2.64 -3.32
CA ASP A 124 -20.55 3.08 -4.69
C ASP A 124 -19.34 2.78 -5.59
N ASN A 125 -18.12 2.99 -5.08
CA ASN A 125 -16.89 2.64 -5.79
C ASN A 125 -16.79 1.13 -6.06
N ALA A 126 -17.22 0.30 -5.10
CA ALA A 126 -17.31 -1.14 -5.29
C ALA A 126 -18.34 -1.50 -6.37
N ARG A 127 -19.52 -0.85 -6.37
CA ARG A 127 -20.54 -1.02 -7.43
C ARG A 127 -20.03 -0.60 -8.81
N ASP A 128 -19.25 0.49 -8.90
CA ASP A 128 -18.61 0.89 -10.17
C ASP A 128 -17.67 -0.18 -10.67
N MET A 129 -16.77 -0.68 -9.82
CA MET A 129 -15.84 -1.75 -10.20
C MET A 129 -16.56 -3.00 -10.71
N VAL A 130 -17.68 -3.40 -10.08
CA VAL A 130 -18.51 -4.53 -10.55
C VAL A 130 -19.10 -4.21 -11.92
N SER A 131 -19.82 -3.09 -12.03
CA SER A 131 -20.57 -2.73 -13.24
C SER A 131 -19.67 -2.56 -14.46
N ARG A 132 -18.44 -2.08 -14.23
CA ARG A 132 -17.42 -1.85 -15.25
C ARG A 132 -16.46 -3.03 -15.45
N ARG A 133 -16.76 -4.18 -14.82
CA ARG A 133 -15.99 -5.43 -14.93
C ARG A 133 -14.49 -5.27 -14.64
N ARG A 134 -14.12 -4.34 -13.74
CA ARG A 134 -12.74 -4.11 -13.28
C ARG A 134 -12.35 -4.97 -12.09
N GLN A 135 -13.16 -5.99 -11.78
CA GLN A 135 -12.88 -6.92 -10.71
C GLN A 135 -11.86 -7.95 -11.15
N ASN A 136 -10.98 -8.33 -10.24
CA ASN A 136 -10.05 -9.41 -10.47
C ASN A 136 -10.81 -10.76 -10.51
N ARG A 137 -11.03 -11.33 -11.70
CA ARG A 137 -11.82 -12.57 -11.90
C ARG A 137 -11.19 -13.46 -12.96
N GLY A 138 -11.49 -14.76 -12.91
CA GLY A 138 -11.10 -15.71 -13.95
C GLY A 138 -9.59 -15.77 -14.18
N SER A 139 -9.18 -15.75 -15.45
CA SER A 139 -7.76 -15.75 -15.87
C SER A 139 -6.98 -14.55 -15.36
N ASP A 140 -7.65 -13.46 -15.00
CA ASP A 140 -7.00 -12.26 -14.48
C ASP A 140 -6.69 -12.37 -13.00
N HIS A 141 -7.38 -13.28 -12.29
CA HIS A 141 -7.22 -13.48 -10.86
C HIS A 141 -5.75 -13.71 -10.50
N TRP A 142 -5.25 -13.00 -9.49
CA TRP A 142 -3.82 -12.97 -9.19
C TRP A 142 -3.25 -14.37 -8.86
N THR A 143 -4.06 -15.24 -8.24
CA THR A 143 -3.69 -16.64 -7.97
C THR A 143 -3.63 -17.50 -9.23
N VAL A 144 -4.33 -17.10 -10.31
CA VAL A 144 -4.27 -17.77 -11.61
C VAL A 144 -3.06 -17.28 -12.40
N ARG A 145 -2.70 -15.99 -12.28
CA ARG A 145 -1.50 -15.41 -12.90
C ARG A 145 -0.19 -15.77 -12.20
N ASN A 146 -0.24 -16.07 -10.89
CA ASN A 146 0.92 -16.46 -10.10
C ASN A 146 0.61 -17.73 -9.28
N PRO A 147 0.41 -18.88 -9.94
CA PRO A 147 0.05 -20.12 -9.25
C PRO A 147 1.18 -20.64 -8.36
N GLU A 148 2.44 -20.47 -8.76
CA GLU A 148 3.62 -20.95 -8.02
C GLU A 148 3.85 -20.18 -6.72
N GLY A 149 3.57 -18.87 -6.73
CA GLY A 149 3.68 -18.01 -5.55
C GLY A 149 2.64 -18.26 -4.46
N VAL A 150 1.61 -19.07 -4.74
CA VAL A 150 0.55 -19.43 -3.78
C VAL A 150 0.41 -20.93 -3.56
N GLN A 151 1.35 -21.71 -4.10
CA GLN A 151 1.29 -23.15 -4.05
C GLN A 151 2.11 -23.68 -2.86
N GLY A 152 1.55 -24.67 -2.16
CA GLY A 152 2.24 -25.37 -1.09
C GLY A 152 2.72 -24.43 0.02
N GLU A 153 4.00 -24.50 0.35
CA GLU A 153 4.64 -23.72 1.43
C GLU A 153 4.69 -22.22 1.15
N ASN A 154 4.61 -21.81 -0.13
CA ASN A 154 4.59 -20.39 -0.50
C ASN A 154 3.25 -19.73 -0.14
N ASN A 155 2.20 -20.53 0.10
CA ASN A 155 0.96 -20.01 0.62
C ASN A 155 1.13 -19.66 2.11
N SER A 156 1.03 -18.37 2.44
CA SER A 156 1.07 -17.88 3.83
C SER A 156 0.06 -18.54 4.78
N ALA A 157 -1.02 -19.12 4.25
CA ALA A 157 -2.02 -19.86 5.04
C ALA A 157 -1.76 -21.39 5.10
N ALA A 158 -0.67 -21.90 4.51
CA ALA A 158 -0.34 -23.31 4.53
C ALA A 158 0.03 -23.76 5.96
N LYS A 159 -0.67 -24.79 6.44
CA LYS A 159 -0.41 -25.42 7.74
C LYS A 159 0.63 -26.54 7.67
N LEU A 160 1.00 -26.97 6.46
CA LEU A 160 1.86 -28.12 6.23
C LEU A 160 3.07 -27.72 5.39
N THR A 161 4.18 -28.45 5.58
CA THR A 161 5.37 -28.39 4.75
C THR A 161 5.35 -29.46 3.66
N ALA A 162 6.13 -29.28 2.59
CA ALA A 162 6.34 -30.27 1.54
C ALA A 162 6.88 -31.58 2.14
N GLN A 163 7.75 -31.50 3.16
CA GLN A 163 8.25 -32.66 3.87
C GLN A 163 7.15 -33.38 4.66
N GLN A 164 6.28 -32.65 5.35
CA GLN A 164 5.13 -33.23 6.06
C GLN A 164 4.15 -33.89 5.09
N VAL A 165 3.93 -33.30 3.93
CA VAL A 165 3.08 -33.88 2.87
C VAL A 165 3.66 -35.20 2.35
N SER A 166 4.95 -35.25 2.04
CA SER A 166 5.63 -36.49 1.66
C SER A 166 5.52 -37.56 2.75
N GLU A 167 5.65 -37.16 4.02
CA GLU A 167 5.53 -38.07 5.16
C GLU A 167 4.10 -38.61 5.33
N ILE A 168 3.08 -37.76 5.17
CA ILE A 168 1.67 -38.15 5.18
C ILE A 168 1.41 -39.21 4.10
N ARG A 169 1.90 -38.98 2.88
CA ARG A 169 1.73 -39.93 1.76
C ARG A 169 2.44 -41.24 2.01
N ARG A 170 3.69 -41.18 2.48
CA ARG A 170 4.50 -42.36 2.81
C ARG A 170 3.80 -43.22 3.87
N ARG A 171 3.43 -42.62 5.01
CA ARG A 171 2.78 -43.34 6.12
C ARG A 171 1.44 -43.93 5.71
N TYR A 172 0.64 -43.21 4.94
CA TYR A 172 -0.63 -43.75 4.46
C TYR A 172 -0.41 -44.93 3.48
N ALA A 173 0.58 -44.84 2.60
CA ALA A 173 0.90 -45.90 1.65
C ALA A 173 1.48 -47.17 2.30
N THR A 174 2.23 -47.03 3.40
CA THR A 174 2.74 -48.18 4.20
C THR A 174 1.60 -48.95 4.90
N GLY A 175 0.43 -48.34 5.04
CA GLY A 175 -0.71 -48.93 5.76
C GLY A 175 -0.57 -48.84 7.29
N GLY A 176 -1.65 -49.15 8.00
CA GLY A 176 -1.66 -49.15 9.48
C GLY A 176 -1.95 -47.81 10.14
N VAL A 177 -2.20 -46.74 9.37
CA VAL A 177 -2.66 -45.45 9.89
C VAL A 177 -3.90 -44.96 9.15
N THR A 178 -4.86 -44.40 9.88
CA THR A 178 -6.07 -43.83 9.29
C THR A 178 -5.84 -42.38 8.87
N GLN A 179 -6.63 -41.88 7.92
CA GLN A 179 -6.57 -40.47 7.53
C GLN A 179 -6.94 -39.53 8.70
N VAL A 180 -7.81 -39.98 9.61
CA VAL A 180 -8.20 -39.23 10.82
C VAL A 180 -7.01 -39.10 11.79
N ALA A 181 -6.30 -40.19 12.05
CA ALA A 181 -5.12 -40.14 12.93
C ALA A 181 -4.01 -39.22 12.38
N LEU A 182 -3.81 -39.24 11.05
CA LEU A 182 -2.88 -38.30 10.39
C LEU A 182 -3.38 -36.85 10.48
N ALA A 183 -4.68 -36.62 10.34
CA ALA A 183 -5.29 -35.30 10.44
C ALA A 183 -5.04 -34.67 11.83
N GLU A 184 -5.32 -35.44 12.89
CA GLU A 184 -5.06 -35.04 14.28
C GLU A 184 -3.59 -34.75 14.53
N GLN A 185 -2.70 -35.65 14.07
CA GLN A 185 -1.26 -35.50 14.27
C GLN A 185 -0.67 -34.26 13.59
N PHE A 186 -1.16 -33.92 12.40
CA PHE A 186 -0.65 -32.80 11.61
C PHE A 186 -1.50 -31.51 11.75
N GLY A 187 -2.52 -31.52 12.62
CA GLY A 187 -3.34 -30.33 12.90
C GLY A 187 -4.17 -29.82 11.72
N VAL A 188 -4.63 -30.73 10.86
CA VAL A 188 -5.44 -30.43 9.66
C VAL A 188 -6.71 -31.27 9.63
N ASP A 189 -7.65 -30.92 8.76
CA ASP A 189 -8.88 -31.70 8.59
C ASP A 189 -8.62 -33.00 7.82
N GLN A 190 -9.35 -34.06 8.14
CA GLN A 190 -9.24 -35.35 7.44
C GLN A 190 -9.51 -35.22 5.94
N ALA A 191 -10.43 -34.33 5.53
CA ALA A 191 -10.68 -34.05 4.12
C ALA A 191 -9.45 -33.49 3.39
N HIS A 192 -8.61 -32.72 4.09
CA HIS A 192 -7.35 -32.20 3.55
C HIS A 192 -6.31 -33.31 3.41
N ILE A 193 -6.18 -34.20 4.42
CA ILE A 193 -5.36 -35.43 4.29
C ILE A 193 -5.82 -36.26 3.09
N SER A 194 -7.12 -36.44 2.93
CA SER A 194 -7.73 -37.14 1.80
C SER A 194 -7.35 -36.53 0.45
N SER A 195 -7.29 -35.20 0.38
CA SER A 195 -6.90 -34.46 -0.83
C SER A 195 -5.40 -34.56 -1.11
N ILE A 196 -4.56 -34.59 -0.06
CA ILE A 196 -3.11 -34.80 -0.16
C ILE A 196 -2.79 -36.20 -0.66
N VAL A 197 -3.41 -37.22 -0.09
CA VAL A 197 -3.23 -38.63 -0.47
C VAL A 197 -3.67 -38.87 -1.92
N ARG A 198 -4.79 -38.28 -2.34
CA ARG A 198 -5.28 -38.36 -3.73
C ARG A 198 -4.59 -37.41 -4.70
N ARG A 199 -3.54 -36.71 -4.27
CA ARG A 199 -2.80 -35.70 -5.07
C ARG A 199 -3.67 -34.60 -5.69
N LYS A 200 -4.83 -34.31 -5.10
CA LYS A 200 -5.67 -33.14 -5.46
C LYS A 200 -5.10 -31.85 -4.88
N ALA A 201 -4.54 -31.95 -3.67
CA ALA A 201 -3.75 -30.90 -3.04
C ALA A 201 -2.26 -31.30 -3.07
N TRP A 202 -1.37 -30.31 -3.13
CA TRP A 202 0.09 -30.52 -3.17
C TRP A 202 0.55 -31.47 -4.30
N ALA A 203 -0.06 -31.35 -5.49
CA ALA A 203 0.23 -32.22 -6.64
C ALA A 203 1.69 -32.16 -7.12
N HIS A 204 2.38 -31.04 -6.86
CA HIS A 204 3.79 -30.80 -7.19
C HIS A 204 4.76 -31.50 -6.22
N VAL A 205 4.32 -31.82 -5.00
CA VAL A 205 5.12 -32.61 -4.06
C VAL A 205 5.01 -34.08 -4.48
N PRO A 206 6.05 -34.91 -4.34
CA PRO A 206 5.99 -36.35 -4.63
C PRO A 206 5.01 -37.14 -3.73
#